data_AF-A0A932U6C9-F1
#
_entry.id   AF-A0A932U6C9-F1
#
_cell.length_a   1.000
_cell.length_b   1.000
_cell.length_c   1.000
_cell.angle_alpha   90.00
_cell.angle_beta   90.00
_cell.angle_gamma   90.00
#
_symmetry.space_group_name_H-M   'P 1'
#
loop_
_entity.id
_entity.type
_entity.pdbx_description
1 polymer ?
#
loop_
_entity_poly.entity_id
_entity_poly.type
_entity_poly.pdbx_seq_one_letter_code
_entity_poly.pdbx_strand_id
1 'polypeptide(L)'
;MDNGRAYEAEVDLRDYLEILWRRRLFVVVPLIVAVIAGALFSYVPGEQYEATSYLLITRPPQVFQFDPRLPNQEILPSGKVYSILAKSPEVLAKVVDKVGDQVPPHLRSSGAVEGLVILSNREDPSLVKITARHADPKVAMVVANAYVQAAGEVVGEAYNQIVANEKRMGESAKLAETGLAAADRALIDFERVSPITSLQAQVTAAQYREQQLYFARNAIDLTLRDADRVRQQLVASNGNSVAASVNEVLLQTLLLRFADVRGQLAPANPLDPSLQPQGNRPSAPPAQPAPAPGAPVQLQLALDRALAATVPLDERLRNLDTFVGLLRAERDELGRTIQAESATLQDAKRQLVEQSAQEERLKLERDTARTSLITIRNKLDESRFAVQAALPAAKVASLATPPPDPVSRRVPLNLGVAAAIGLAVGLLLAFAIEYLTAERRPAPGAFRRYGAPDLGGRGKSQPARARESELVAARENGLPAHRDRPPAGVRENGAPGRREGAPNGPRDGGAERRRDGGDGGRRDGGPDRRQGQRGR
;
A
#
# COMPACT_ATOMS: atom_id res chain seq x y z
N MET A 1 30.50 88.35 -15.13
CA MET A 1 30.58 86.96 -15.63
C MET A 1 32.05 86.68 -15.91
N ASP A 2 32.72 85.83 -15.14
CA ASP A 2 33.40 84.69 -15.76
C ASP A 2 33.78 83.65 -14.69
N ASN A 3 33.69 82.42 -15.12
CA ASN A 3 33.52 81.20 -14.35
C ASN A 3 34.86 80.69 -13.81
N GLY A 4 34.89 80.35 -12.52
CA GLY A 4 35.92 79.48 -11.98
C GLY A 4 35.75 78.07 -12.55
N ARG A 5 36.67 77.68 -13.44
CA ARG A 5 36.82 76.27 -13.86
C ARG A 5 37.90 75.64 -13.00
N ALA A 6 37.53 74.51 -12.38
CA ALA A 6 38.43 73.65 -11.64
C ALA A 6 39.59 73.21 -12.53
N TYR A 7 40.80 73.21 -11.97
CA TYR A 7 41.96 72.58 -12.59
C TYR A 7 41.72 71.08 -12.61
N GLU A 8 41.46 70.52 -13.80
CA GLU A 8 41.66 69.09 -14.03
C GLU A 8 43.17 68.86 -13.96
N ALA A 9 43.62 68.19 -12.91
CA ALA A 9 44.98 67.68 -12.88
C ALA A 9 45.08 66.61 -13.97
N GLU A 10 45.67 66.96 -15.12
CA GLU A 10 46.06 66.00 -16.14
C GLU A 10 47.13 65.10 -15.52
N VAL A 11 46.70 63.91 -15.11
CA VAL A 11 47.59 62.90 -14.60
C VAL A 11 48.42 62.36 -15.78
N ASP A 12 49.67 62.82 -15.89
CA ASP A 12 50.56 62.39 -16.98
C ASP A 12 51.08 60.97 -16.73
N LEU A 13 50.97 60.10 -17.73
CA LEU A 13 51.42 58.69 -17.66
C LEU A 13 52.92 58.55 -17.38
N ARG A 14 53.68 59.60 -17.67
CA ARG A 14 55.13 59.68 -17.45
C ARG A 14 55.48 59.63 -15.97
N ASP A 15 54.67 60.24 -15.11
CA ASP A 15 54.89 60.25 -13.66
C ASP A 15 54.74 58.85 -13.07
N TYR A 16 53.74 58.08 -13.52
CA TYR A 16 53.58 56.69 -13.11
C TYR A 16 54.71 55.77 -13.58
N LEU A 17 55.24 56.00 -14.78
CA LEU A 17 56.40 55.26 -15.31
C LEU A 17 57.68 55.58 -14.52
N GLU A 18 57.88 56.83 -14.11
CA GLU A 18 59.04 57.23 -13.30
C GLU A 18 58.99 56.59 -11.91
N ILE A 19 57.82 56.56 -11.28
CA ILE A 19 57.60 55.84 -10.01
C ILE A 19 57.97 54.36 -10.15
N LEU A 20 57.54 53.73 -11.24
CA LEU A 20 57.80 52.32 -11.47
C LEU A 20 59.29 52.03 -11.74
N TRP A 21 59.97 52.92 -12.45
CA TRP A 21 61.40 52.80 -12.71
C TRP A 21 62.24 53.00 -11.44
N ARG A 22 61.87 53.98 -10.61
CA ARG A 22 62.50 54.29 -9.32
C ARG A 22 62.33 53.16 -8.32
N ARG A 23 61.21 52.43 -8.37
CA ARG A 23 60.89 51.30 -7.47
C ARG A 23 60.86 49.93 -8.16
N ARG A 24 61.64 49.76 -9.23
CA ARG A 24 61.68 48.51 -10.01
C ARG A 24 61.91 47.25 -9.18
N LEU A 25 62.63 47.32 -8.07
CA LEU A 25 62.85 46.18 -7.18
C LEU A 25 61.54 45.66 -6.55
N PHE A 26 60.59 46.54 -6.23
CA PHE A 26 59.29 46.17 -5.68
C PHE A 26 58.33 45.58 -6.71
N VAL A 27 58.64 45.71 -8.01
CA VAL A 27 57.91 45.05 -9.09
C VAL A 27 58.59 43.73 -9.48
N VAL A 28 59.92 43.77 -9.63
CA VAL A 28 60.72 42.64 -10.12
C VAL A 28 60.82 41.52 -9.09
N VAL A 29 60.99 41.82 -7.80
CA VAL A 29 61.10 40.79 -6.75
C VAL A 29 59.82 39.95 -6.63
N PRO A 30 58.61 40.52 -6.44
CA PRO A 30 57.39 39.70 -6.38
C PRO A 30 57.07 39.01 -7.70
N LEU A 31 57.42 39.59 -8.85
CA LEU A 31 57.33 38.91 -10.14
C LEU A 31 58.21 37.65 -10.17
N ILE A 32 59.48 37.75 -9.79
CA ILE A 32 60.40 36.60 -9.75
C ILE A 32 59.91 35.56 -8.76
N VAL A 33 59.48 35.97 -7.56
CA VAL A 33 58.94 35.05 -6.54
C VAL A 33 57.69 34.35 -7.06
N ALA A 34 56.77 35.05 -7.72
CA ALA A 34 55.58 34.45 -8.29
C ALA A 34 55.91 33.50 -9.46
N VAL A 35 56.87 33.86 -10.33
CA VAL A 35 57.35 32.98 -11.41
C VAL A 35 58.00 31.72 -10.86
N ILE A 36 58.84 31.84 -9.82
CA ILE A 36 59.43 30.69 -9.12
C ILE A 36 58.34 29.84 -8.45
N ALA A 37 57.37 30.47 -7.78
CA ALA A 37 56.25 29.76 -7.18
C ALA A 37 55.39 29.05 -8.23
N GLY A 38 55.14 29.68 -9.38
CA GLY A 38 54.42 29.09 -10.51
C GLY A 38 55.21 27.96 -11.18
N ALA A 39 56.53 28.10 -11.28
CA ALA A 39 57.41 27.04 -11.72
C ALA A 39 57.37 25.86 -10.74
N LEU A 40 57.55 26.09 -9.44
CA LEU A 40 57.48 25.05 -8.40
C LEU A 40 56.09 24.38 -8.39
N PHE A 41 55.01 25.14 -8.34
CA PHE A 41 53.64 24.60 -8.37
C PHE A 41 53.40 23.69 -9.57
N SER A 42 53.99 24.07 -10.69
CA SER A 42 53.91 23.30 -11.90
C SER A 42 54.85 22.07 -11.74
N TYR A 43 56.14 22.21 -11.42
CA TYR A 43 57.17 21.14 -11.52
C TYR A 43 57.17 20.14 -10.38
N VAL A 44 56.51 20.45 -9.27
CA VAL A 44 56.43 19.59 -8.10
C VAL A 44 55.55 18.35 -8.30
N PRO A 45 54.29 18.45 -8.81
CA PRO A 45 53.56 17.25 -9.21
C PRO A 45 54.22 16.61 -10.44
N GLY A 46 54.75 15.40 -10.27
CA GLY A 46 55.41 14.62 -11.33
C GLY A 46 54.50 14.33 -12.54
N GLU A 47 55.07 13.73 -13.59
CA GLU A 47 54.34 13.35 -14.80
C GLU A 47 53.15 12.43 -14.44
N GLN A 48 51.97 12.75 -14.95
CA GLN A 48 50.75 11.97 -14.72
C GLN A 48 50.28 11.34 -16.02
N TYR A 49 50.00 10.04 -15.97
CA TYR A 49 49.48 9.27 -17.08
C TYR A 49 47.97 9.07 -16.91
N GLU A 50 47.23 9.19 -18.02
CA GLU A 50 45.77 8.99 -18.06
C GLU A 50 45.43 7.74 -18.87
N ALA A 51 44.79 6.76 -18.24
CA ALA A 51 44.23 5.60 -18.92
C ALA A 51 42.71 5.68 -18.91
N THR A 52 42.08 5.48 -20.07
CA THR A 52 40.63 5.63 -20.23
C THR A 52 39.99 4.32 -20.64
N SER A 53 38.94 3.92 -19.91
CA SER A 53 38.05 2.81 -20.25
C SER A 53 36.61 3.31 -20.38
N TYR A 54 35.78 2.53 -21.08
CA TYR A 54 34.41 2.94 -21.41
C TYR A 54 33.41 1.86 -21.00
N LEU A 55 32.37 2.28 -20.27
CA LEU A 55 31.21 1.46 -19.94
C LEU A 55 30.04 1.88 -20.83
N LEU A 56 29.51 0.96 -21.64
CA LEU A 56 28.32 1.18 -22.45
C LEU A 56 27.09 0.77 -21.66
N ILE A 57 26.08 1.62 -21.66
CA ILE A 57 24.77 1.39 -21.06
C ILE A 57 23.80 1.05 -22.19
N THR A 58 23.33 -0.20 -22.23
CA THR A 58 22.55 -0.71 -23.37
C THR A 58 21.06 -0.51 -23.14
N ARG A 59 20.42 0.43 -23.85
CA ARG A 59 18.97 0.71 -23.67
C ARG A 59 18.11 -0.52 -24.02
N PRO A 60 17.12 -0.91 -23.20
CA PRO A 60 16.17 -1.94 -23.61
C PRO A 60 15.32 -1.43 -24.79
N PRO A 61 15.14 -2.22 -25.87
CA PRO A 61 14.46 -1.78 -27.09
C PRO A 61 12.93 -1.66 -26.98
N GLN A 62 12.32 -1.99 -25.83
CA GLN A 62 10.87 -2.08 -25.69
C GLN A 62 10.33 -1.16 -24.61
N VAL A 63 9.73 -0.05 -25.04
CA VAL A 63 8.83 0.76 -24.20
C VAL A 63 7.44 0.15 -24.37
N PHE A 64 6.97 -0.65 -23.40
CA PHE A 64 5.60 -1.17 -23.46
C PHE A 64 4.62 -0.06 -23.13
N GLN A 65 3.76 0.27 -24.10
CA GLN A 65 2.70 1.25 -23.93
C GLN A 65 1.53 0.58 -23.21
N PHE A 66 1.43 0.80 -21.90
CA PHE A 66 0.35 0.25 -21.06
C PHE A 66 -1.00 0.93 -21.33
N ASP A 67 -1.00 2.18 -21.79
CA ASP A 67 -2.19 2.92 -22.23
C ASP A 67 -1.79 3.91 -23.34
N PRO A 68 -2.35 3.82 -24.56
CA PRO A 68 -2.11 4.79 -25.64
C PRO A 68 -2.44 6.25 -25.28
N ARG A 69 -3.21 6.47 -24.20
CA ARG A 69 -3.67 7.79 -23.75
C ARG A 69 -2.73 8.47 -22.76
N LEU A 70 -1.78 7.74 -22.18
CA LEU A 70 -0.79 8.32 -21.27
C LEU A 70 0.47 8.68 -22.05
N PRO A 71 0.97 9.93 -21.96
CA PRO A 71 2.21 10.29 -22.63
C PRO A 71 3.37 9.47 -22.06
N ASN A 72 4.18 8.90 -22.95
CA ASN A 72 5.39 8.16 -22.59
C ASN A 72 6.31 9.09 -21.79
N GLN A 73 6.42 8.90 -20.48
CA GLN A 73 7.41 9.59 -19.69
C GLN A 73 8.70 8.78 -19.80
N GLU A 74 9.73 9.38 -20.40
CA GLU A 74 11.03 8.76 -20.58
C GLU A 74 11.75 8.70 -19.23
N ILE A 75 11.56 7.62 -18.48
CA ILE A 75 12.19 7.39 -17.16
C ILE A 75 13.61 6.85 -17.36
N LEU A 76 14.43 7.48 -18.21
CA LEU A 76 15.84 7.12 -18.28
C LEU A 76 16.59 7.84 -17.14
N PRO A 77 17.25 7.10 -16.22
CA PRO A 77 18.13 7.71 -15.24
C PRO A 77 19.24 8.44 -15.98
N SER A 78 19.47 9.70 -15.63
CA SER A 78 20.52 10.51 -16.26
C SER A 78 21.85 9.78 -16.16
N GLY A 79 22.76 9.97 -17.13
CA GLY A 79 24.13 9.44 -17.08
C GLY A 79 24.89 9.71 -15.76
N LYS A 80 24.45 10.72 -15.00
CA LYS A 80 24.90 11.04 -13.63
C LYS A 80 24.60 9.94 -12.61
N VAL A 81 23.46 9.26 -12.69
CA VAL A 81 23.08 8.17 -11.75
C VAL A 81 24.08 7.02 -11.85
N TYR A 82 24.47 6.65 -13.07
CA TYR A 82 25.51 5.64 -13.30
C TYR A 82 26.88 6.06 -12.75
N SER A 83 27.24 7.34 -12.91
CA SER A 83 28.50 7.84 -12.34
C SER A 83 28.53 7.83 -10.80
N ILE A 84 27.36 7.99 -10.16
CA ILE A 84 27.21 7.90 -8.70
C ILE A 84 27.24 6.42 -8.27
N LEU A 85 26.50 5.55 -8.96
CA LEU A 85 26.46 4.11 -8.66
C LEU A 85 27.82 3.45 -8.83
N ALA A 86 28.57 3.87 -9.86
CA ALA A 86 29.91 3.37 -10.12
C ALA A 86 30.90 3.79 -9.02
N LYS A 87 30.60 4.81 -8.21
CA LYS A 87 31.37 5.18 -7.00
C LYS A 87 30.85 4.53 -5.72
N SER A 88 29.90 3.60 -5.82
CA SER A 88 29.36 2.93 -4.64
C SER A 88 30.45 2.13 -3.91
N PRO A 89 30.33 1.97 -2.57
CA PRO A 89 31.27 1.17 -1.78
C PRO A 89 31.44 -0.26 -2.30
N GLU A 90 30.37 -0.85 -2.85
CA GLU A 90 30.37 -2.20 -3.41
C GLU A 90 31.22 -2.31 -4.68
N VAL A 91 31.09 -1.33 -5.60
CA VAL A 91 31.96 -1.26 -6.78
C VAL A 91 33.41 -1.06 -6.34
N LEU A 92 33.69 -0.10 -5.45
CA LEU A 92 35.06 0.17 -5.00
C LEU A 92 35.70 -1.06 -4.31
N ALA A 93 34.94 -1.82 -3.53
CA ALA A 93 35.41 -3.07 -2.93
C ALA A 93 35.79 -4.11 -4.00
N LYS A 94 34.93 -4.32 -5.00
CA LYS A 94 35.23 -5.20 -6.15
C LYS A 94 36.42 -4.71 -6.96
N VAL A 95 36.64 -3.39 -7.06
CA VAL A 95 37.82 -2.84 -7.75
C VAL A 95 39.10 -3.16 -6.98
N VAL A 96 39.12 -2.98 -5.65
CA VAL A 96 40.29 -3.32 -4.83
C VAL A 96 40.65 -4.80 -4.97
N ASP A 97 39.64 -5.67 -4.99
CA ASP A 97 39.82 -7.12 -5.21
C ASP A 97 40.42 -7.43 -6.60
N LYS A 98 39.84 -6.86 -7.67
CA LYS A 98 40.32 -7.07 -9.05
C LYS A 98 41.71 -6.49 -9.33
N VAL A 99 42.03 -5.35 -8.70
CA VAL A 99 43.34 -4.73 -8.79
C VAL A 99 44.39 -5.60 -8.11
N GLY A 100 44.06 -6.15 -6.93
CA GLY A 100 44.86 -7.14 -6.22
C GLY A 100 46.34 -6.77 -6.13
N ASP A 101 47.22 -7.69 -6.52
CA ASP A 101 48.66 -7.51 -6.43
C ASP A 101 49.30 -6.64 -7.51
N GLN A 102 48.53 -6.26 -8.54
CA GLN A 102 49.02 -5.53 -9.70
C GLN A 102 49.31 -4.04 -9.40
N VAL A 103 48.89 -3.57 -8.23
CA VAL A 103 49.06 -2.18 -7.78
C VAL A 103 49.70 -2.17 -6.37
N PRO A 104 50.53 -1.16 -6.04
CA PRO A 104 51.16 -1.03 -4.74
C PRO A 104 50.19 -1.11 -3.54
N PRO A 105 50.62 -1.66 -2.37
CA PRO A 105 49.75 -1.88 -1.21
C PRO A 105 49.00 -0.65 -0.70
N HIS A 106 49.61 0.54 -0.79
CA HIS A 106 49.01 1.80 -0.34
C HIS A 106 47.82 2.26 -1.19
N LEU A 107 47.69 1.73 -2.42
CA LEU A 107 46.57 2.03 -3.32
C LEU A 107 45.48 0.95 -3.29
N ARG A 108 45.65 -0.12 -2.51
CA ARG A 108 44.66 -1.20 -2.34
C ARG A 108 43.61 -0.87 -1.28
N SER A 109 43.09 0.36 -1.32
CA SER A 109 42.02 0.81 -0.44
C SER A 109 40.97 1.55 -1.25
N SER A 110 39.70 1.44 -0.84
CA SER A 110 38.58 2.04 -1.58
C SER A 110 38.76 3.55 -1.79
N GLY A 111 39.24 4.26 -0.77
CA GLY A 111 39.50 5.71 -0.86
C GLY A 111 40.68 6.08 -1.77
N ALA A 112 41.74 5.26 -1.79
CA ALA A 112 42.86 5.49 -2.70
C ALA A 112 42.45 5.27 -4.16
N VAL A 113 41.72 4.18 -4.45
CA VAL A 113 41.20 3.89 -5.79
C VAL A 113 40.22 4.97 -6.26
N GLU A 114 39.31 5.42 -5.39
CA GLU A 114 38.36 6.50 -5.72
C GLU A 114 39.09 7.80 -6.09
N GLY A 115 40.15 8.15 -5.36
CA GLY A 115 40.95 9.36 -5.62
C GLY A 115 41.72 9.34 -6.95
N LEU A 116 41.95 8.16 -7.54
CA LEU A 116 42.67 8.01 -8.81
C LEU A 116 41.74 8.10 -10.03
N VAL A 117 40.43 7.99 -9.85
CA VAL A 117 39.47 7.81 -10.96
C VAL A 117 38.55 9.01 -11.13
N ILE A 118 38.43 9.46 -12.37
CA ILE A 118 37.51 10.50 -12.81
C ILE A 118 36.47 9.86 -13.73
N LEU A 119 35.20 9.92 -13.31
CA LEU A 119 34.08 9.50 -14.15
C LEU A 119 33.49 10.71 -14.87
N SER A 120 33.27 10.56 -16.17
CA SER A 120 32.63 11.58 -16.99
C SER A 120 31.60 10.95 -17.94
N ASN A 121 30.52 11.69 -18.16
CA ASN A 121 29.43 11.29 -19.05
C ASN A 121 28.92 12.56 -19.78
N ARG A 122 29.86 13.32 -20.36
CA ARG A 122 29.57 14.62 -20.98
C ARG A 122 29.16 14.52 -22.45
N GLU A 123 29.60 13.49 -23.16
CA GLU A 123 29.45 13.37 -24.61
C GLU A 123 28.20 12.55 -24.99
N ASP A 124 27.97 11.39 -24.37
CA ASP A 124 26.79 10.54 -24.60
C ASP A 124 26.30 9.94 -23.29
N PRO A 125 25.04 10.19 -22.85
CA PRO A 125 24.47 9.64 -21.61
C PRO A 125 24.56 8.11 -21.50
N SER A 126 24.67 7.41 -22.63
CA SER A 126 24.77 5.95 -22.75
C SER A 126 26.20 5.43 -22.56
N LEU A 127 27.19 6.32 -22.39
CA LEU A 127 28.61 5.98 -22.30
C LEU A 127 29.25 6.63 -21.07
N VAL A 128 29.70 5.82 -20.11
CA VAL A 128 30.47 6.31 -18.96
C VAL A 128 31.95 6.16 -19.27
N LYS A 129 32.63 7.30 -19.41
CA LYS A 129 34.08 7.38 -19.57
C LYS A 129 34.74 7.38 -18.19
N ILE A 130 35.56 6.37 -17.94
CA ILE A 130 36.28 6.17 -16.68
C ILE A 130 37.77 6.40 -16.96
N THR A 131 38.32 7.48 -16.41
CA THR A 131 39.73 7.85 -16.59
C THR A 131 40.47 7.72 -15.27
N ALA A 132 41.50 6.87 -15.23
CA ALA A 132 42.39 6.74 -14.08
C ALA A 132 43.68 7.52 -14.30
N ARG A 133 44.17 8.21 -13.25
CA ARG A 133 45.38 9.02 -13.26
C ARG A 133 46.42 8.49 -12.29
N HIS A 134 47.62 8.18 -12.76
CA HIS A 134 48.72 7.77 -11.91
C HIS A 134 50.09 8.11 -12.53
N ALA A 135 51.15 8.18 -11.72
CA ALA A 135 52.52 8.40 -12.20
C ALA A 135 53.11 7.20 -12.96
N ASP A 136 52.53 6.01 -12.78
CA ASP A 136 52.88 4.80 -13.51
C ASP A 136 51.79 4.49 -14.56
N PRO A 137 52.11 4.42 -15.86
CA PRO A 137 51.15 4.12 -16.92
C PRO A 137 50.48 2.75 -16.75
N LYS A 138 51.17 1.77 -16.15
CA LYS A 138 50.58 0.43 -15.89
C LYS A 138 49.52 0.50 -14.80
N VAL A 139 49.78 1.23 -13.73
CA VAL A 139 48.81 1.40 -12.63
C VAL A 139 47.57 2.13 -13.12
N ALA A 140 47.73 3.19 -13.93
CA ALA A 140 46.60 3.89 -14.52
C ALA A 140 45.72 2.93 -15.35
N MET A 141 46.32 2.12 -16.22
CA MET A 141 45.60 1.12 -17.02
C MET A 141 44.87 0.09 -16.16
N VAL A 142 45.57 -0.53 -15.19
CA VAL A 142 45.00 -1.59 -14.33
C VAL A 142 43.81 -1.05 -13.55
N VAL A 143 43.94 0.14 -12.95
CA VAL A 143 42.86 0.76 -12.18
C VAL A 143 41.67 1.07 -13.07
N ALA A 144 41.87 1.68 -14.25
CA ALA A 144 40.78 1.97 -15.18
C ALA A 144 40.03 0.69 -15.61
N ASN A 145 40.76 -0.38 -15.95
CA ASN A 145 40.19 -1.64 -16.40
C ASN A 145 39.46 -2.39 -15.29
N ALA A 146 40.05 -2.44 -14.09
CA ALA A 146 39.39 -3.06 -12.93
C ALA A 146 38.09 -2.31 -12.58
N TYR A 147 38.09 -0.99 -12.70
CA TYR A 147 36.92 -0.15 -12.43
C TYR A 147 35.76 -0.40 -13.40
N VAL A 148 36.02 -0.41 -14.70
CA VAL A 148 34.96 -0.64 -15.70
C VAL A 148 34.36 -2.05 -15.58
N GLN A 149 35.19 -3.04 -15.25
CA GLN A 149 34.74 -4.42 -15.04
C GLN A 149 33.88 -4.55 -13.78
N ALA A 150 34.35 -4.03 -12.63
CA ALA A 150 33.61 -4.07 -11.38
C ALA A 150 32.27 -3.32 -11.48
N ALA A 151 32.27 -2.13 -12.10
CA ALA A 151 31.06 -1.36 -12.32
C ALA A 151 30.06 -2.10 -13.23
N GLY A 152 30.54 -2.72 -14.30
CA GLY A 152 29.71 -3.53 -15.20
C GLY A 152 29.10 -4.75 -14.51
N GLU A 153 29.88 -5.45 -13.67
CA GLU A 153 29.42 -6.61 -12.91
C GLU A 153 28.33 -6.26 -11.88
N VAL A 154 28.55 -5.23 -11.04
CA VAL A 154 27.58 -4.84 -10.01
C VAL A 154 26.25 -4.38 -10.65
N VAL A 155 26.33 -3.54 -11.69
CA VAL A 155 25.13 -3.06 -12.40
C VAL A 155 24.43 -4.21 -13.14
N GLY A 156 25.20 -5.12 -13.75
CA GLY A 156 24.67 -6.29 -14.43
C GLY A 156 24.00 -7.29 -13.47
N GLU A 157 24.60 -7.57 -12.32
CA GLU A 157 24.04 -8.42 -11.27
C GLU A 157 22.73 -7.85 -10.73
N ALA A 158 22.68 -6.56 -10.43
CA ALA A 158 21.46 -5.88 -9.98
C ALA A 158 20.33 -5.98 -11.02
N TYR A 159 20.64 -5.72 -12.30
CA TYR A 159 19.66 -5.86 -13.39
C TYR A 159 19.17 -7.31 -13.53
N ASN A 160 20.09 -8.28 -13.53
CA ASN A 160 19.78 -9.70 -13.68
C ASN A 160 18.89 -10.21 -12.54
N GLN A 161 19.08 -9.72 -11.31
CA GLN A 161 18.21 -10.06 -10.17
C GLN A 161 16.77 -9.58 -10.38
N ILE A 162 16.59 -8.36 -10.90
CA ILE A 162 15.26 -7.80 -11.18
C ILE A 162 14.56 -8.59 -12.30
N VAL A 163 15.27 -8.94 -13.38
CA VAL A 163 14.76 -9.78 -14.47
C VAL A 163 14.44 -11.19 -14.00
N ALA A 164 15.31 -11.80 -13.19
CA ALA A 164 15.06 -13.12 -12.62
C ALA A 164 13.84 -13.11 -11.68
N ASN A 165 13.62 -12.01 -10.96
CA ASN A 165 12.44 -11.84 -10.13
C ASN A 165 11.15 -11.76 -10.97
N GLU A 166 11.14 -10.95 -12.03
CA GLU A 166 10.01 -10.86 -12.97
C GLU A 166 9.67 -12.23 -13.56
N LYS A 167 10.67 -12.99 -14.00
CA LYS A 167 10.49 -14.35 -14.53
C LYS A 167 9.86 -15.30 -13.51
N ARG A 168 10.38 -15.33 -12.27
CA ARG A 168 9.82 -16.17 -11.18
C ARG A 168 8.39 -15.78 -10.83
N MET A 169 8.08 -14.49 -10.87
CA MET A 169 6.71 -13.99 -10.65
C MET A 169 5.77 -14.38 -11.79
N GLY A 170 6.26 -14.37 -13.04
CA GLY A 170 5.51 -14.88 -14.19
C GLY A 170 5.20 -16.38 -14.08
N GLU A 171 6.15 -17.18 -13.61
CA GLU A 171 5.93 -18.61 -13.32
C GLU A 171 4.93 -18.81 -12.17
N SER A 172 5.04 -18.01 -11.11
CA SER A 172 4.10 -18.02 -9.98
C SER A 172 2.68 -17.63 -10.39
N ALA A 173 2.54 -16.67 -11.31
CA ALA A 173 1.25 -16.27 -11.87
C ALA A 173 0.59 -17.42 -12.64
N LYS A 174 1.35 -18.13 -13.48
CA LYS A 174 0.84 -19.33 -14.19
C LYS A 174 0.38 -20.41 -13.22
N LEU A 175 1.14 -20.66 -12.15
CA LEU A 175 0.74 -21.61 -11.12
C LEU A 175 -0.56 -21.17 -10.43
N ALA A 176 -0.69 -19.89 -10.08
CA ALA A 176 -1.92 -19.34 -9.49
C ALA A 176 -3.13 -19.44 -10.44
N GLU A 177 -2.94 -19.25 -11.74
CA GLU A 177 -3.99 -19.46 -12.76
C GLU A 177 -4.47 -20.92 -12.77
N THR A 178 -3.53 -21.88 -12.76
CA THR A 178 -3.89 -23.31 -12.68
C THR A 178 -4.58 -23.66 -11.37
N GLY A 179 -4.17 -23.06 -10.26
CA GLY A 179 -4.81 -23.24 -8.95
C GLY A 179 -6.24 -22.72 -8.91
N LEU A 180 -6.48 -21.53 -9.49
CA LEU A 180 -7.84 -20.98 -9.63
C LEU A 180 -8.71 -21.89 -10.51
N ALA A 181 -8.20 -22.33 -11.66
CA ALA A 181 -8.95 -23.23 -12.54
C ALA A 181 -9.31 -24.56 -11.86
N ALA A 182 -8.41 -25.09 -11.02
CA ALA A 182 -8.68 -26.29 -10.22
C ALA A 182 -9.77 -26.05 -9.15
N ALA A 183 -9.71 -24.92 -8.45
CA ALA A 183 -10.71 -24.54 -7.44
C ALA A 183 -12.10 -24.29 -8.07
N ASP A 184 -12.15 -23.58 -9.20
CA ASP A 184 -13.38 -23.37 -9.97
C ASP A 184 -14.00 -24.71 -10.39
N ARG A 185 -13.17 -25.62 -10.90
CA ARG A 185 -13.62 -26.96 -11.31
C ARG A 185 -14.16 -27.78 -10.14
N ALA A 186 -13.47 -27.76 -9.00
CA ALA A 186 -13.93 -28.47 -7.79
C ALA A 186 -15.30 -27.96 -7.31
N LEU A 187 -15.51 -26.64 -7.33
CA LEU A 187 -16.81 -26.05 -6.99
C LEU A 187 -17.90 -26.46 -7.98
N ILE A 188 -17.64 -26.35 -9.29
CA ILE A 188 -18.59 -26.75 -10.34
C ILE A 188 -18.95 -28.23 -10.24
N ASP A 189 -17.94 -29.10 -10.05
CA ASP A 189 -18.15 -30.54 -9.93
C ASP A 189 -18.99 -30.89 -8.69
N PHE A 190 -18.79 -30.18 -7.57
CA PHE A 190 -19.62 -30.30 -6.38
C PHE A 190 -21.05 -29.82 -6.62
N GLU A 191 -21.25 -28.61 -7.16
CA GLU A 191 -22.57 -28.04 -7.43
C GLU A 191 -23.41 -28.92 -8.37
N ARG A 192 -22.77 -29.63 -9.31
CA ARG A 192 -23.45 -30.54 -10.25
C ARG A 192 -24.09 -31.77 -9.57
N VAL A 193 -23.50 -32.25 -8.48
CA VAL A 193 -23.95 -33.49 -7.78
C VAL A 193 -24.47 -33.22 -6.37
N SER A 194 -24.45 -31.97 -5.93
CA SER A 194 -24.78 -31.58 -4.56
C SER A 194 -26.25 -31.90 -4.21
N PRO A 195 -26.50 -32.63 -3.11
CA PRO A 195 -27.86 -32.94 -2.67
C PRO A 195 -28.52 -31.78 -1.93
N ILE A 196 -27.88 -30.61 -1.77
CA ILE A 196 -28.35 -29.47 -0.94
C ILE A 196 -29.80 -29.10 -1.25
N THR A 197 -30.15 -28.87 -2.51
CA THR A 197 -31.52 -28.49 -2.91
C THR A 197 -32.54 -29.58 -2.53
N SER A 198 -32.18 -30.85 -2.73
CA SER A 198 -33.04 -31.99 -2.37
C SER A 198 -33.20 -32.14 -0.86
N LEU A 199 -32.12 -31.93 -0.09
CA LEU A 199 -32.14 -31.95 1.37
C LEU A 199 -32.96 -30.79 1.95
N GLN A 200 -32.87 -29.58 1.37
CA GLN A 200 -33.72 -28.45 1.75
C GLN A 200 -35.21 -28.74 1.53
N ALA A 201 -35.55 -29.33 0.38
CA ALA A 201 -36.92 -29.74 0.08
C ALA A 201 -37.42 -30.82 1.07
N GLN A 202 -36.57 -31.80 1.39
CA GLN A 202 -36.88 -32.84 2.38
C GLN A 202 -37.10 -32.26 3.79
N VAL A 203 -36.21 -31.37 4.25
CA VAL A 203 -36.33 -30.70 5.54
C VAL A 203 -37.63 -29.91 5.62
N THR A 204 -37.97 -29.17 4.57
CA THR A 204 -39.21 -28.36 4.52
C THR A 204 -40.46 -29.26 4.55
N ALA A 205 -40.47 -30.33 3.77
CA ALA A 205 -41.56 -31.30 3.73
C ALA A 205 -41.74 -32.02 5.08
N ALA A 206 -40.64 -32.47 5.70
CA ALA A 206 -40.65 -33.14 6.99
C ALA A 206 -41.09 -32.20 8.12
N GLN A 207 -40.65 -30.94 8.13
CA GLN A 207 -41.14 -29.92 9.08
C GLN A 207 -42.65 -29.71 8.98
N TYR A 208 -43.17 -29.62 7.76
CA TYR A 208 -44.61 -29.48 7.54
C TYR A 208 -45.38 -30.70 8.03
N ARG A 209 -44.88 -31.90 7.75
CA ARG A 209 -45.48 -33.16 8.19
C ARG A 209 -45.46 -33.31 9.71
N GLU A 210 -44.34 -32.97 10.35
CA GLU A 210 -44.21 -32.96 11.81
C GLU A 210 -45.27 -32.03 12.44
N GLN A 211 -45.46 -30.82 11.89
CA GLN A 211 -46.52 -29.91 12.34
C GLN A 211 -47.91 -30.53 12.23
N GLN A 212 -48.24 -31.18 11.10
CA GLN A 212 -49.52 -31.86 10.91
C GLN A 212 -49.75 -32.97 11.95
N LEU A 213 -48.74 -33.78 12.23
CA LEU A 213 -48.83 -34.84 13.23
C LEU A 213 -49.07 -34.27 14.64
N TYR A 214 -48.42 -33.15 14.99
CA TYR A 214 -48.68 -32.45 16.25
C TYR A 214 -50.11 -31.92 16.33
N PHE A 215 -50.64 -31.34 15.25
CA PHE A 215 -52.04 -30.91 15.20
C PHE A 215 -53.01 -32.08 15.40
N ALA A 216 -52.82 -33.19 14.67
CA ALA A 216 -53.66 -34.38 14.79
C ALA A 216 -53.63 -34.96 16.22
N ARG A 217 -52.43 -35.07 16.83
CA ARG A 217 -52.27 -35.55 18.21
C ARG A 217 -52.99 -34.65 19.21
N ASN A 218 -52.87 -33.33 19.06
CA ASN A 218 -53.57 -32.36 19.92
C ASN A 218 -55.11 -32.47 19.77
N ALA A 219 -55.61 -32.69 18.56
CA ALA A 219 -57.02 -32.90 18.31
C ALA A 219 -57.54 -34.17 19.01
N ILE A 220 -56.76 -35.25 19.00
CA ILE A 220 -57.07 -36.47 19.78
C ILE A 220 -57.06 -36.19 21.28
N ASP A 221 -56.07 -35.46 21.80
CA ASP A 221 -56.01 -35.11 23.22
C ASP A 221 -57.23 -34.28 23.69
N LEU A 222 -57.73 -33.37 22.85
CA LEU A 222 -58.96 -32.63 23.12
C LEU A 222 -60.19 -33.56 23.10
N THR A 223 -60.26 -34.47 22.15
CA THR A 223 -61.36 -35.44 22.02
C THR A 223 -61.40 -36.41 23.20
N LEU A 224 -60.24 -36.85 23.69
CA LEU A 224 -60.12 -37.68 24.90
C LEU A 224 -60.67 -36.95 26.14
N ARG A 225 -60.33 -35.67 26.32
CA ARG A 225 -60.86 -34.86 27.44
C ARG A 225 -62.38 -34.71 27.38
N ASP A 226 -62.94 -34.54 26.18
CA ASP A 226 -64.38 -34.43 25.99
C ASP A 226 -65.09 -35.77 26.20
N ALA A 227 -64.50 -36.89 25.75
CA ALA A 227 -65.01 -38.22 26.02
C ALA A 227 -65.04 -38.52 27.53
N ASP A 228 -64.01 -38.11 28.28
CA ASP A 228 -63.98 -38.25 29.74
C ASP A 228 -65.07 -37.42 30.43
N ARG A 229 -65.35 -36.19 29.95
CA ARG A 229 -66.48 -35.36 30.44
C ARG A 229 -67.83 -36.01 30.17
N VAL A 230 -68.05 -36.50 28.94
CA VAL A 230 -69.26 -37.23 28.54
C VAL A 230 -69.47 -38.43 29.45
N ARG A 231 -68.40 -39.21 29.70
CA ARG A 231 -68.44 -40.38 30.59
C ARG A 231 -68.85 -40.00 32.01
N GLN A 232 -68.24 -38.97 32.60
CA GLN A 232 -68.55 -38.51 33.96
C GLN A 232 -70.01 -38.08 34.09
N GLN A 233 -70.55 -37.38 33.09
CA GLN A 233 -71.94 -36.94 33.07
C GLN A 233 -72.92 -38.09 32.86
N LEU A 234 -72.61 -39.05 31.99
CA LEU A 234 -73.41 -40.27 31.81
C LEU A 234 -73.53 -41.05 33.13
N VAL A 235 -72.42 -41.21 33.86
CA VAL A 235 -72.43 -41.87 35.17
C VAL A 235 -73.23 -41.06 36.21
N ALA A 236 -73.05 -39.75 36.26
CA ALA A 236 -73.77 -38.87 37.20
C ALA A 236 -75.28 -38.78 36.91
N SER A 237 -75.69 -38.99 35.66
CA SER A 237 -77.08 -38.86 35.22
C SER A 237 -78.02 -39.94 35.75
N ASN A 238 -77.51 -41.12 36.11
CA ASN A 238 -78.22 -42.23 36.76
C ASN A 238 -79.64 -42.54 36.22
N GLY A 239 -79.90 -42.31 34.92
CA GLY A 239 -81.20 -42.54 34.26
C GLY A 239 -82.20 -41.37 34.30
N ASN A 240 -81.82 -40.17 34.79
CA ASN A 240 -82.70 -39.00 34.80
C ASN A 240 -82.93 -38.42 33.38
N SER A 241 -84.19 -38.17 33.03
CA SER A 241 -84.62 -37.71 31.69
C SER A 241 -84.13 -36.31 31.30
N VAL A 242 -83.92 -35.41 32.26
CA VAL A 242 -83.34 -34.06 32.02
C VAL A 242 -81.85 -34.14 31.67
N ALA A 243 -81.14 -35.15 32.16
CA ALA A 243 -79.75 -35.37 31.81
C ALA A 243 -79.59 -36.02 30.43
N ALA A 244 -80.64 -36.65 29.89
CA ALA A 244 -80.60 -37.26 28.56
C ALA A 244 -80.41 -36.23 27.43
N SER A 245 -81.07 -35.08 27.50
CA SER A 245 -80.92 -34.01 26.47
C SER A 245 -79.54 -33.33 26.52
N VAL A 246 -78.98 -33.15 27.73
CA VAL A 246 -77.62 -32.63 27.92
C VAL A 246 -76.57 -33.62 27.41
N ASN A 247 -76.77 -34.92 27.68
CA ASN A 247 -75.91 -35.98 27.16
C ASN A 247 -75.91 -36.01 25.62
N GLU A 248 -77.07 -35.85 24.98
CA GLU A 248 -77.20 -35.82 23.52
C GLU A 248 -76.37 -34.68 22.88
N VAL A 249 -76.35 -33.50 23.49
CA VAL A 249 -75.57 -32.33 23.02
C VAL A 249 -74.07 -32.57 23.16
N LEU A 250 -73.62 -33.18 24.27
CA LEU A 250 -72.21 -33.53 24.46
C LEU A 250 -71.76 -34.63 23.50
N LEU A 251 -72.61 -35.62 23.23
CA LEU A 251 -72.38 -36.67 22.25
C LEU A 251 -72.28 -36.11 20.82
N GLN A 252 -73.11 -35.13 20.45
CA GLN A 252 -72.98 -34.39 19.18
C GLN A 252 -71.69 -33.56 19.11
N THR A 253 -71.28 -32.94 20.22
CA THR A 253 -70.03 -32.19 20.28
C THR A 253 -68.82 -33.11 20.08
N LEU A 254 -68.87 -34.32 20.66
CA LEU A 254 -67.85 -35.35 20.49
C LEU A 254 -67.76 -35.82 19.02
N LEU A 255 -68.91 -36.00 18.35
CA LEU A 255 -68.97 -36.31 16.92
C LEU A 255 -68.32 -35.24 16.05
N LEU A 256 -68.64 -33.96 16.29
CA LEU A 256 -68.09 -32.82 15.55
C LEU A 256 -66.56 -32.74 15.67
N ARG A 257 -66.02 -32.92 16.89
CA ARG A 257 -64.56 -32.94 17.09
C ARG A 257 -63.91 -34.18 16.50
N PHE A 258 -64.55 -35.34 16.57
CA PHE A 258 -64.02 -36.55 15.96
C PHE A 258 -63.97 -36.42 14.43
N ALA A 259 -64.93 -35.74 13.81
CA ALA A 259 -64.89 -35.41 12.39
C ALA A 259 -63.69 -34.52 12.02
N ASP A 260 -63.31 -33.57 12.89
CA ASP A 260 -62.10 -32.75 12.74
C ASP A 260 -60.82 -33.59 12.87
N VAL A 261 -60.74 -34.46 13.88
CA VAL A 261 -59.64 -35.46 14.02
C VAL A 261 -59.49 -36.30 12.75
N ARG A 262 -60.60 -36.75 12.18
CA ARG A 262 -60.63 -37.56 10.96
C ARG A 262 -60.17 -36.78 9.73
N GLY A 263 -60.55 -35.50 9.64
CA GLY A 263 -60.09 -34.61 8.58
C GLY A 263 -58.59 -34.34 8.64
N GLN A 264 -58.02 -34.30 9.85
CA GLN A 264 -56.59 -34.06 10.06
C GLN A 264 -55.73 -35.32 9.89
N LEU A 265 -56.29 -36.51 10.14
CA LEU A 265 -55.65 -37.81 9.89
C LEU A 265 -55.75 -38.26 8.43
N ALA A 266 -56.61 -37.62 7.63
CA ALA A 266 -56.67 -37.87 6.19
C ALA A 266 -55.32 -37.48 5.56
N PRO A 267 -54.75 -38.28 4.64
CA PRO A 267 -53.48 -37.96 4.01
C PRO A 267 -53.62 -36.60 3.32
N ALA A 268 -52.92 -35.59 3.84
CA ALA A 268 -52.77 -34.33 3.14
C ALA A 268 -52.04 -34.66 1.83
N ASN A 269 -52.67 -34.38 0.70
CA ASN A 269 -51.97 -34.36 -0.57
C ASN A 269 -50.81 -33.37 -0.39
N PRO A 270 -49.54 -33.80 -0.46
CA PRO A 270 -48.44 -32.87 -0.39
C PRO A 270 -48.64 -31.86 -1.52
N LEU A 271 -48.45 -30.58 -1.18
CA LEU A 271 -48.49 -29.43 -2.10
C LEU A 271 -48.02 -29.86 -3.49
N ASP A 272 -48.88 -29.63 -4.49
CA ASP A 272 -48.63 -29.97 -5.89
C ASP A 272 -47.22 -29.48 -6.29
N PRO A 273 -46.29 -30.40 -6.66
CA PRO A 273 -44.93 -30.03 -7.05
C PRO A 273 -44.88 -29.09 -8.28
N SER A 274 -46.01 -28.84 -8.93
CA SER A 274 -46.15 -27.87 -10.03
C SER A 274 -45.95 -26.40 -9.63
N LEU A 275 -45.94 -26.05 -8.33
CA LEU A 275 -45.69 -24.68 -7.85
C LEU A 275 -44.22 -24.34 -7.56
N GLN A 276 -43.27 -25.23 -7.89
CA GLN A 276 -41.84 -24.91 -7.81
C GLN A 276 -41.33 -24.32 -9.14
N PRO A 277 -40.52 -23.24 -9.11
CA PRO A 277 -39.90 -22.71 -10.32
C PRO A 277 -39.02 -23.79 -10.97
N GLN A 278 -39.28 -24.06 -12.25
CA GLN A 278 -38.67 -25.11 -13.05
C GLN A 278 -37.12 -25.01 -13.05
N GLY A 279 -36.46 -25.96 -12.40
CA GLY A 279 -35.04 -26.27 -12.53
C GLY A 279 -34.88 -27.79 -12.59
N ASN A 280 -34.07 -28.28 -13.53
CA ASN A 280 -34.08 -29.65 -14.07
C ASN A 280 -33.99 -30.82 -13.05
N ARG A 281 -34.85 -31.83 -13.31
CA ARG A 281 -35.09 -33.18 -12.73
C ARG A 281 -33.84 -34.04 -12.38
N PRO A 282 -33.90 -35.07 -11.49
CA PRO A 282 -34.82 -36.23 -11.55
C PRO A 282 -35.87 -36.27 -10.43
N SER A 283 -37.12 -36.48 -10.84
CA SER A 283 -38.24 -36.87 -10.00
C SER A 283 -37.94 -38.19 -9.28
N ALA A 284 -37.67 -38.11 -7.97
CA ALA A 284 -37.91 -39.25 -7.08
C ALA A 284 -39.43 -39.53 -7.11
N PRO A 285 -39.86 -40.81 -7.10
CA PRO A 285 -41.27 -41.12 -6.95
C PRO A 285 -41.76 -40.45 -5.66
N PRO A 286 -42.96 -39.84 -5.63
CA PRO A 286 -43.56 -39.49 -4.36
C PRO A 286 -43.60 -40.80 -3.56
N ALA A 287 -42.91 -40.82 -2.42
CA ALA A 287 -43.06 -41.91 -1.47
C ALA A 287 -44.56 -42.02 -1.24
N GLN A 288 -45.13 -43.14 -1.70
CA GLN A 288 -46.55 -43.39 -1.54
C GLN A 288 -46.85 -43.21 -0.05
N PRO A 289 -47.85 -42.38 0.32
CA PRO A 289 -48.23 -42.29 1.72
C PRO A 289 -48.53 -43.72 2.15
N ALA A 290 -47.78 -44.21 3.13
CA ALA A 290 -48.08 -45.49 3.74
C ALA A 290 -49.57 -45.46 4.11
N PRO A 291 -50.38 -46.43 3.66
CA PRO A 291 -51.79 -46.44 3.98
C PRO A 291 -51.91 -46.43 5.49
N ALA A 292 -52.62 -45.44 6.04
CA ALA A 292 -52.92 -45.43 7.46
C ALA A 292 -53.61 -46.77 7.78
N PRO A 293 -53.14 -47.50 8.81
CA PRO A 293 -53.79 -48.74 9.24
C PRO A 293 -55.26 -48.44 9.58
N GLY A 294 -56.15 -49.44 9.49
CA GLY A 294 -57.62 -49.33 9.59
C GLY A 294 -58.23 -48.71 10.86
N ALA A 295 -57.46 -47.98 11.66
CA ALA A 295 -57.87 -47.16 12.80
C ALA A 295 -59.06 -46.21 12.51
N PRO A 296 -59.16 -45.45 11.40
CA PRO A 296 -60.25 -44.48 11.22
C PRO A 296 -61.62 -45.14 10.98
N VAL A 297 -61.66 -46.43 10.63
CA VAL A 297 -62.90 -47.21 10.49
C VAL A 297 -63.31 -47.82 11.83
N GLN A 298 -62.34 -48.34 12.60
CA GLN A 298 -62.63 -48.93 13.92
C GLN A 298 -63.04 -47.86 14.95
N LEU A 299 -62.39 -46.69 14.95
CA LEU A 299 -62.78 -45.58 15.82
C LEU A 299 -64.19 -45.07 15.48
N GLN A 300 -64.52 -44.97 14.18
CA GLN A 300 -65.86 -44.59 13.73
C GLN A 300 -66.91 -45.58 14.22
N LEU A 301 -66.65 -46.89 14.04
CA LEU A 301 -67.60 -47.93 14.40
C LEU A 301 -67.82 -48.01 15.93
N ALA A 302 -66.77 -47.79 16.72
CA ALA A 302 -66.86 -47.73 18.18
C ALA A 302 -67.67 -46.51 18.65
N LEU A 303 -67.45 -45.35 18.00
CA LEU A 303 -68.19 -44.12 18.29
C LEU A 303 -69.66 -44.25 17.91
N ASP A 304 -69.97 -44.72 16.70
CA ASP A 304 -71.34 -44.93 16.20
C ASP A 304 -72.13 -45.89 17.12
N ARG A 305 -71.49 -46.95 17.63
CA ARG A 305 -72.09 -47.87 18.61
C ARG A 305 -72.31 -47.24 19.98
N ALA A 306 -71.45 -46.32 20.41
CA ALA A 306 -71.65 -45.57 21.65
C ALA A 306 -72.82 -44.57 21.52
N LEU A 307 -73.06 -44.05 20.32
CA LEU A 307 -74.07 -43.02 20.04
C LEU A 307 -75.47 -43.58 19.78
N ALA A 308 -75.62 -44.88 19.52
CA ALA A 308 -76.92 -45.46 19.20
C ALA A 308 -77.92 -45.31 20.35
N ALA A 309 -79.02 -44.59 20.10
CA ALA A 309 -80.06 -44.24 21.07
C ALA A 309 -80.73 -45.45 21.74
N THR A 310 -80.73 -46.60 21.05
CA THR A 310 -81.36 -47.87 21.46
C THR A 310 -80.49 -48.72 22.41
N VAL A 311 -79.25 -48.33 22.66
CA VAL A 311 -78.28 -49.10 23.46
C VAL A 311 -78.42 -48.74 24.96
N PRO A 312 -78.51 -49.72 25.88
CA PRO A 312 -78.60 -49.47 27.31
C PRO A 312 -77.33 -48.79 27.86
N LEU A 313 -77.46 -48.08 28.99
CA LEU A 313 -76.42 -47.16 29.51
C LEU A 313 -75.08 -47.87 29.79
N ASP A 314 -75.12 -49.09 30.31
CA ASP A 314 -73.94 -49.90 30.60
C ASP A 314 -73.19 -50.32 29.33
N GLU A 315 -73.90 -50.70 28.27
CA GLU A 315 -73.31 -51.02 26.98
C GLU A 315 -72.79 -49.76 26.28
N ARG A 316 -73.49 -48.62 26.42
CA ARG A 316 -73.03 -47.31 25.96
C ARG A 316 -71.72 -46.88 26.61
N LEU A 317 -71.58 -47.08 27.94
CA LEU A 317 -70.34 -46.79 28.67
C LEU A 317 -69.19 -47.70 28.20
N ARG A 318 -69.43 -49.01 27.96
CA ARG A 318 -68.41 -49.93 27.43
C ARG A 318 -67.95 -49.55 26.02
N ASN A 319 -68.88 -49.14 25.15
CA ASN A 319 -68.54 -48.69 23.79
C ASN A 319 -67.72 -47.39 23.84
N LEU A 320 -68.04 -46.46 24.75
CA LEU A 320 -67.27 -45.24 24.97
C LEU A 320 -65.86 -45.54 25.52
N ASP A 321 -65.73 -46.47 26.47
CA ASP A 321 -64.43 -46.89 27.01
C ASP A 321 -63.56 -47.55 25.92
N THR A 322 -64.18 -48.32 25.02
CA THR A 322 -63.52 -48.92 23.85
C THR A 322 -63.02 -47.83 22.89
N PHE A 323 -63.86 -46.84 22.58
CA PHE A 323 -63.47 -45.70 21.75
C PHE A 323 -62.32 -44.89 22.35
N VAL A 324 -62.38 -44.61 23.66
CA VAL A 324 -61.30 -43.94 24.41
C VAL A 324 -60.01 -44.76 24.39
N GLY A 325 -60.11 -46.09 24.55
CA GLY A 325 -58.97 -47.00 24.45
C GLY A 325 -58.29 -46.94 23.08
N LEU A 326 -59.07 -46.98 22.00
CA LEU A 326 -58.57 -46.85 20.62
C LEU A 326 -57.93 -45.48 20.37
N LEU A 327 -58.54 -44.39 20.83
CA LEU A 327 -57.97 -43.04 20.71
C LEU A 327 -56.64 -42.89 21.46
N ARG A 328 -56.51 -43.50 22.65
CA ARG A 328 -55.24 -43.49 23.40
C ARG A 328 -54.14 -44.25 22.65
N ALA A 329 -54.48 -45.40 22.07
CA ALA A 329 -53.55 -46.17 21.26
C ALA A 329 -53.07 -45.36 20.03
N GLU A 330 -53.98 -44.70 19.31
CA GLU A 330 -53.67 -43.83 18.17
C GLU A 330 -52.79 -42.63 18.58
N ARG A 331 -53.11 -41.97 19.70
CA ARG A 331 -52.29 -40.87 20.24
C ARG A 331 -50.86 -41.32 20.54
N ASP A 332 -50.70 -42.51 21.11
CA ASP A 332 -49.40 -43.07 21.47
C ASP A 332 -48.63 -43.49 20.21
N GLU A 333 -49.32 -44.01 19.19
CA GLU A 333 -48.75 -44.29 17.87
C GLU A 333 -48.28 -43.01 17.17
N LEU A 334 -49.10 -41.96 17.12
CA LEU A 334 -48.69 -40.64 16.63
C LEU A 334 -47.50 -40.09 17.40
N GLY A 335 -47.45 -40.29 18.72
CA GLY A 335 -46.31 -39.91 19.55
C GLY A 335 -45.01 -40.58 19.11
N ARG A 336 -45.05 -41.89 18.81
CA ARG A 336 -43.90 -42.63 18.26
C ARG A 336 -43.53 -42.14 16.87
N THR A 337 -44.52 -41.89 16.00
CA THR A 337 -44.30 -41.38 14.64
C THR A 337 -43.67 -39.99 14.66
N ILE A 338 -44.13 -39.08 15.53
CA ILE A 338 -43.54 -37.75 15.73
C ILE A 338 -42.08 -37.88 16.16
N GLN A 339 -41.78 -38.76 17.13
CA GLN A 339 -40.40 -38.99 17.57
C GLN A 339 -39.51 -39.51 16.43
N ALA A 340 -39.99 -40.49 15.65
CA ALA A 340 -39.28 -41.01 14.50
C ALA A 340 -39.03 -39.94 13.42
N GLU A 341 -40.05 -39.15 13.07
CA GLU A 341 -39.96 -38.07 12.08
C GLU A 341 -39.04 -36.94 12.57
N SER A 342 -39.05 -36.64 13.87
CA SER A 342 -38.15 -35.62 14.46
C SER A 342 -36.68 -36.04 14.36
N ALA A 343 -36.38 -37.33 14.51
CA ALA A 343 -35.03 -37.86 14.38
C ALA A 343 -34.55 -37.80 12.92
N THR A 344 -35.39 -38.22 11.95
CA THR A 344 -35.05 -38.12 10.52
C THR A 344 -34.87 -36.67 10.07
N LEU A 345 -35.70 -35.76 10.58
CA LEU A 345 -35.56 -34.32 10.33
C LEU A 345 -34.24 -33.76 10.87
N GLN A 346 -33.83 -34.16 12.07
CA GLN A 346 -32.55 -33.74 12.65
C GLN A 346 -31.37 -34.25 11.82
N ASP A 347 -31.41 -35.49 11.36
CA ASP A 347 -30.38 -36.07 10.50
C ASP A 347 -30.32 -35.36 9.14
N ALA A 348 -31.46 -35.10 8.50
CA ALA A 348 -31.53 -34.36 7.24
C ALA A 348 -31.00 -32.92 7.38
N LYS A 349 -31.34 -32.24 8.48
CA LYS A 349 -30.80 -30.90 8.80
C LYS A 349 -29.29 -30.93 9.00
N ARG A 350 -28.78 -31.95 9.70
CA ARG A 350 -27.35 -32.11 9.92
C ARG A 350 -26.61 -32.31 8.59
N GLN A 351 -27.09 -33.21 7.73
CA GLN A 351 -26.52 -33.44 6.41
C GLN A 351 -26.56 -32.17 5.54
N LEU A 352 -27.67 -31.42 5.60
CA LEU A 352 -27.78 -30.16 4.89
C LEU A 352 -26.70 -29.16 5.33
N VAL A 353 -26.51 -28.98 6.64
CA VAL A 353 -25.47 -28.09 7.18
C VAL A 353 -24.07 -28.56 6.77
N GLU A 354 -23.79 -29.86 6.84
CA GLU A 354 -22.50 -30.43 6.42
C GLU A 354 -22.22 -30.17 4.93
N GLN A 355 -23.20 -30.38 4.05
CA GLN A 355 -23.07 -30.13 2.62
C GLN A 355 -22.95 -28.63 2.31
N SER A 356 -23.74 -27.77 2.95
CA SER A 356 -23.63 -26.31 2.78
C SER A 356 -22.28 -25.78 3.27
N ALA A 357 -21.73 -26.32 4.36
CA ALA A 357 -20.41 -25.95 4.84
C ALA A 357 -19.30 -26.39 3.86
N GLN A 358 -19.45 -27.54 3.21
CA GLN A 358 -18.53 -27.97 2.16
C GLN A 358 -18.57 -27.03 0.94
N GLU A 359 -19.76 -26.62 0.52
CA GLU A 359 -19.95 -25.64 -0.56
C GLU A 359 -19.26 -24.31 -0.23
N GLU A 360 -19.48 -23.79 0.99
CA GLU A 360 -18.89 -22.53 1.44
C GLU A 360 -17.35 -22.59 1.48
N ARG A 361 -16.79 -23.73 1.92
CA ARG A 361 -15.33 -23.96 1.87
C ARG A 361 -14.78 -23.90 0.46
N LEU A 362 -15.42 -24.59 -0.49
CA LEU A 362 -15.00 -24.57 -1.90
C LEU A 362 -15.10 -23.17 -2.52
N LYS A 363 -16.16 -22.42 -2.17
CA LYS A 363 -16.30 -21.01 -2.58
C LYS A 363 -15.17 -20.15 -2.04
N LEU A 364 -14.83 -20.31 -0.76
CA LEU A 364 -13.73 -19.58 -0.11
C LEU A 364 -12.37 -19.93 -0.73
N GLU A 365 -12.11 -21.21 -1.02
CA GLU A 365 -10.88 -21.65 -1.70
C GLU A 365 -10.75 -20.99 -3.07
N ARG A 366 -11.84 -20.99 -3.86
CA ARG A 366 -11.91 -20.33 -5.17
C ARG A 366 -11.68 -18.83 -5.06
N ASP A 367 -12.32 -18.15 -4.10
CA ASP A 367 -12.15 -16.70 -3.90
C ASP A 367 -10.74 -16.33 -3.42
N THR A 368 -10.14 -17.18 -2.58
CA THR A 368 -8.75 -17.04 -2.13
C THR A 368 -7.78 -17.21 -3.31
N ALA A 369 -7.97 -18.23 -4.15
CA ALA A 369 -7.18 -18.46 -5.35
C ALA A 369 -7.31 -17.28 -6.33
N ARG A 370 -8.52 -16.75 -6.51
CA ARG A 370 -8.79 -15.57 -7.35
C ARG A 370 -8.07 -14.33 -6.85
N THR A 371 -8.17 -14.06 -5.55
CA THR A 371 -7.52 -12.89 -4.92
C THR A 371 -5.99 -13.01 -4.98
N SER A 372 -5.46 -14.22 -4.77
CA SER A 372 -4.03 -14.51 -4.91
C SER A 372 -3.55 -14.23 -6.34
N LEU A 373 -4.27 -14.73 -7.35
CA LEU A 373 -3.96 -14.47 -8.76
C LEU A 373 -3.93 -12.98 -9.09
N ILE A 374 -4.95 -12.22 -8.67
CA ILE A 374 -5.00 -10.77 -8.90
C ILE A 374 -3.80 -10.08 -8.24
N THR A 375 -3.49 -10.44 -7.00
CA THR A 375 -2.37 -9.86 -6.26
C THR A 375 -1.03 -10.17 -6.94
N ILE A 376 -0.81 -11.41 -7.36
CA ILE A 376 0.40 -11.84 -8.06
C ILE A 376 0.52 -11.13 -9.41
N ARG A 377 -0.58 -10.98 -10.16
CA ARG A 377 -0.57 -10.24 -11.43
C ARG A 377 -0.23 -8.77 -11.23
N ASN A 378 -0.83 -8.10 -10.26
CA ASN A 378 -0.51 -6.70 -9.95
C ASN A 378 0.97 -6.55 -9.58
N LYS A 379 1.51 -7.46 -8.76
CA LYS A 379 2.94 -7.48 -8.42
C LYS A 379 3.83 -7.80 -9.62
N LEU A 380 3.40 -8.68 -10.52
CA LEU A 380 4.13 -8.97 -11.76
C LEU A 380 4.21 -7.74 -12.64
N ASP A 381 3.11 -7.00 -12.78
CA ASP A 381 3.10 -5.74 -13.52
C ASP A 381 4.04 -4.71 -12.87
N GLU A 382 4.02 -4.56 -11.54
CA GLU A 382 5.00 -3.75 -10.80
C GLU A 382 6.45 -4.18 -11.07
N SER A 383 6.74 -5.49 -11.07
CA SER A 383 8.08 -6.01 -11.40
C SER A 383 8.47 -5.75 -12.86
N ARG A 384 7.51 -5.79 -13.80
CA ARG A 384 7.77 -5.46 -15.21
C ARG A 384 8.10 -3.99 -15.37
N PHE A 385 7.42 -3.11 -14.64
CA PHE A 385 7.81 -1.70 -14.56
C PHE A 385 9.19 -1.53 -13.95
N ALA A 386 9.49 -2.26 -12.87
CA ALA A 386 10.82 -2.24 -12.26
C ALA A 386 11.92 -2.69 -13.24
N VAL A 387 11.70 -3.70 -14.08
CA VAL A 387 12.65 -4.12 -15.14
C VAL A 387 12.86 -3.00 -16.17
N GLN A 388 11.81 -2.27 -16.54
CA GLN A 388 11.90 -1.17 -17.52
C GLN A 388 12.56 0.08 -16.93
N ALA A 389 12.26 0.39 -15.66
CA ALA A 389 12.84 1.51 -14.93
C ALA A 389 14.24 1.21 -14.38
N ALA A 390 14.60 -0.07 -14.27
CA ALA A 390 15.94 -0.50 -13.86
C ALA A 390 16.98 0.01 -14.86
N LEU A 391 18.15 0.33 -14.34
CA LEU A 391 19.29 0.75 -15.13
C LEU A 391 19.56 -0.31 -16.21
N PRO A 392 19.49 0.02 -17.51
CA PRO A 392 19.88 -0.87 -18.58
C PRO A 392 21.20 -1.60 -18.34
N ALA A 393 21.26 -2.86 -18.80
CA ALA A 393 22.45 -3.70 -18.65
C ALA A 393 23.71 -2.96 -19.14
N ALA A 394 24.65 -2.78 -18.21
CA ALA A 394 25.95 -2.19 -18.50
C ALA A 394 26.89 -3.25 -19.08
N LYS A 395 27.60 -2.90 -20.15
CA LYS A 395 28.61 -3.74 -20.79
C LYS A 395 29.91 -2.96 -20.89
N VAL A 396 31.04 -3.64 -20.71
CA VAL A 396 32.35 -3.04 -20.97
C VAL A 396 32.48 -2.77 -22.47
N ALA A 397 32.60 -1.50 -22.85
CA ALA A 397 32.68 -1.09 -24.26
C ALA A 397 34.11 -1.20 -24.79
N SER A 398 35.07 -0.72 -24.00
CA SER A 398 36.50 -0.84 -24.30
C SER A 398 37.34 -0.75 -23.04
N LEU A 399 38.44 -1.50 -23.05
CA LEU A 399 39.47 -1.49 -22.03
C LEU A 399 40.55 -0.47 -22.38
N ALA A 400 41.12 0.15 -21.35
CA ALA A 400 42.27 1.02 -21.47
C ALA A 400 43.52 0.22 -21.85
N THR A 401 44.37 0.84 -22.68
CA THR A 401 45.76 0.44 -22.93
C THR A 401 46.71 1.35 -22.14
N PRO A 402 47.98 0.95 -21.92
CA PRO A 402 48.96 1.82 -21.28
C PRO A 402 49.14 3.11 -22.09
N PRO A 403 48.93 4.29 -21.51
CA PRO A 403 49.10 5.54 -22.24
C PRO A 403 50.59 5.74 -22.59
N PRO A 404 50.91 6.06 -23.86
CA PRO A 404 52.30 6.20 -24.30
C PRO A 404 52.95 7.50 -23.79
N ASP A 405 52.16 8.56 -23.64
CA ASP A 405 52.63 9.90 -23.29
C ASP A 405 51.96 10.41 -22.00
N PRO A 406 52.69 11.16 -21.15
CA PRO A 406 52.11 11.80 -19.97
C PRO A 406 51.20 12.97 -20.38
N VAL A 407 50.22 13.28 -19.53
CA VAL A 407 49.34 14.43 -19.71
C VAL A 407 50.18 15.70 -19.64
N SER A 408 50.16 16.48 -20.73
CA SER A 408 50.99 17.66 -20.85
C SER A 408 50.73 18.65 -19.72
N ARG A 409 51.80 18.96 -18.99
CA ARG A 409 51.69 19.93 -17.91
C ARG A 409 51.45 21.30 -18.51
N ARG A 410 50.46 22.03 -18.00
CA ARG A 410 50.12 23.39 -18.45
C ARG A 410 51.12 24.42 -17.94
N VAL A 411 52.43 24.15 -18.12
CA VAL A 411 53.54 25.00 -17.69
C VAL A 411 53.43 26.43 -18.23
N PRO A 412 53.25 26.67 -19.54
CA PRO A 412 53.21 28.04 -20.05
C PRO A 412 52.02 28.82 -19.48
N LEU A 413 50.86 28.16 -19.32
CA LEU A 413 49.67 28.78 -18.74
C LEU A 413 49.87 29.13 -17.26
N ASN A 414 50.32 28.17 -16.45
CA ASN A 414 50.51 28.39 -15.02
C ASN A 414 51.60 29.44 -14.75
N LEU A 415 52.67 29.44 -15.55
CA LEU A 415 53.73 30.42 -15.46
C LEU A 415 53.26 31.81 -15.88
N GLY A 416 52.46 31.91 -16.94
CA GLY A 416 51.84 33.16 -17.39
C GLY A 416 50.89 33.76 -16.35
N VAL A 417 50.04 32.92 -15.73
CA VAL A 417 49.15 33.36 -14.65
C VAL A 417 49.94 33.81 -13.43
N ALA A 418 50.97 33.05 -13.02
CA ALA A 418 51.80 33.42 -11.89
C ALA A 418 52.58 34.73 -12.14
N ALA A 419 53.09 34.93 -13.35
CA ALA A 419 53.72 36.18 -13.76
C ALA A 419 52.74 37.36 -13.72
N ALA A 420 51.50 37.18 -14.20
CA ALA A 420 50.48 38.22 -14.15
C ALA A 420 50.12 38.61 -12.71
N ILE A 421 49.98 37.63 -11.80
CA ILE A 421 49.73 37.88 -10.38
C ILE A 421 50.92 38.61 -9.74
N GLY A 422 52.15 38.12 -9.98
CA GLY A 422 53.36 38.74 -9.43
C GLY A 422 53.56 40.18 -9.90
N LEU A 423 53.25 40.45 -11.16
CA LEU A 423 53.29 41.80 -11.73
C LEU A 423 52.22 42.69 -11.08
N ALA A 424 50.97 42.24 -10.96
CA ALA A 424 49.90 43.02 -10.34
C ALA A 424 50.21 43.38 -8.88
N VAL A 425 50.70 42.42 -8.10
CA VAL A 425 51.14 42.65 -6.71
C VAL A 425 52.34 43.59 -6.66
N GLY A 426 53.29 43.44 -7.58
CA GLY A 426 54.47 44.28 -7.66
C GLY A 426 54.18 45.73 -8.01
N LEU A 427 53.27 45.96 -8.96
CA LEU A 427 52.78 47.31 -9.30
C LEU A 427 52.11 47.95 -8.09
N LEU A 428 51.22 47.22 -7.41
CA LEU A 428 50.52 47.72 -6.23
C LEU A 428 51.50 48.10 -5.11
N LEU A 429 52.50 47.24 -4.83
CA LEU A 429 53.54 47.52 -3.84
C LEU A 429 54.39 48.73 -4.24
N ALA A 430 54.77 48.87 -5.50
CA ALA A 430 55.55 50.01 -5.97
C ALA A 430 54.80 51.33 -5.73
N PHE A 431 53.52 51.41 -6.09
CA PHE A 431 52.70 52.61 -5.84
C PHE A 431 52.42 52.84 -4.36
N ALA A 432 52.11 51.80 -3.60
CA ALA A 432 51.84 51.91 -2.17
C ALA A 432 53.05 52.45 -1.40
N ILE A 433 54.26 51.97 -1.70
CA ILE A 433 55.44 52.45 -1.00
C ILE A 433 55.79 53.87 -1.45
N GLU A 434 55.65 54.22 -2.73
CA GLU A 434 55.83 55.60 -3.17
C GLU A 434 54.86 56.55 -2.45
N TYR A 435 53.58 56.18 -2.36
CA TYR A 435 52.57 56.92 -1.62
C TYR A 435 53.00 57.16 -0.16
N LEU A 436 53.47 56.12 0.53
CA LEU A 436 53.94 56.20 1.93
C LEU A 436 55.25 56.96 2.13
N THR A 437 56.05 57.18 1.07
CA THR A 437 57.31 57.93 1.16
C THR A 437 57.27 59.33 0.55
N ALA A 438 56.26 59.62 -0.29
CA ALA A 438 56.01 60.94 -0.86
C ALA A 438 55.64 61.98 0.22
N GLU A 439 54.98 61.57 1.30
CA GLU A 439 54.59 62.44 2.42
C GLU A 439 55.77 63.02 3.23
N ARG A 440 57.02 62.64 2.94
CA ARG A 440 58.21 63.02 3.75
C ARG A 440 59.14 64.07 3.13
N ARG A 441 58.74 64.86 2.12
CA ARG A 441 59.61 65.89 1.49
C ARG A 441 59.02 67.32 1.52
N PRO A 442 59.69 68.33 2.13
CA PRO A 442 59.31 69.75 1.99
C PRO A 442 59.98 70.40 0.75
N ALA A 443 59.26 71.28 0.06
CA ALA A 443 59.69 71.96 -1.17
C ALA A 443 60.50 73.27 -0.91
N PRO A 444 61.56 73.59 -1.71
CA PRO A 444 62.26 74.87 -1.59
C PRO A 444 62.02 75.87 -2.76
N GLY A 445 61.64 77.11 -2.40
CA GLY A 445 62.29 78.33 -2.89
C GLY A 445 61.66 79.16 -4.02
N ALA A 446 60.94 80.24 -3.68
CA ALA A 446 60.61 81.36 -4.56
C ALA A 446 61.09 82.68 -3.92
N PHE A 447 61.93 83.49 -4.58
CA PHE A 447 62.17 84.90 -4.22
C PHE A 447 62.86 85.73 -5.33
N ARG A 448 62.28 86.90 -5.62
CA ARG A 448 62.88 88.20 -6.05
C ARG A 448 61.71 89.15 -6.41
N ARG A 449 61.63 90.45 -6.14
CA ARG A 449 62.40 91.59 -5.56
C ARG A 449 61.31 92.51 -4.91
N TYR A 450 61.51 93.47 -4.00
CA TYR A 450 62.40 94.64 -3.94
C TYR A 450 62.26 95.30 -2.54
N GLY A 451 63.33 95.97 -2.07
CA GLY A 451 63.26 97.22 -1.29
C GLY A 451 62.87 97.17 0.20
N ALA A 452 63.86 97.24 1.08
CA ALA A 452 63.73 97.67 2.49
C ALA A 452 63.94 99.21 2.58
N PRO A 453 63.88 99.87 3.76
CA PRO A 453 63.45 99.47 5.11
C PRO A 453 62.36 100.44 5.67
N ASP A 454 61.73 100.21 6.83
CA ASP A 454 62.18 100.83 8.10
C ASP A 454 61.47 100.22 9.33
N LEU A 455 62.13 100.43 10.46
CA LEU A 455 62.05 99.93 11.82
C LEU A 455 60.69 100.02 12.53
N GLY A 456 60.42 99.08 13.44
CA GLY A 456 59.47 99.33 14.54
C GLY A 456 58.95 98.12 15.30
N GLY A 457 59.49 97.91 16.51
CA GLY A 457 58.63 97.72 17.70
C GLY A 457 58.07 96.33 18.03
N ARG A 458 58.56 95.78 19.15
CA ARG A 458 58.03 94.61 19.87
C ARG A 458 56.61 94.82 20.41
N GLY A 459 55.85 93.72 20.52
CA GLY A 459 54.73 93.53 21.47
C GLY A 459 54.00 92.22 21.19
N LYS A 460 54.39 91.09 21.81
CA LYS A 460 53.86 90.49 23.06
C LYS A 460 52.44 89.91 22.99
N SER A 461 52.34 88.64 23.45
CA SER A 461 51.18 87.92 24.09
C SER A 461 49.92 87.70 23.22
N GLN A 462 49.15 86.61 23.30
CA GLN A 462 48.96 85.47 24.20
C GLN A 462 48.11 84.42 23.44
N PRO A 463 48.04 83.15 23.91
CA PRO A 463 47.24 82.09 23.26
C PRO A 463 45.85 81.94 23.90
N ALA A 464 44.86 81.43 23.17
CA ALA A 464 43.62 80.95 23.77
C ALA A 464 42.97 79.83 22.95
N ARG A 465 42.53 78.82 23.71
CA ARG A 465 41.85 77.60 23.30
C ARG A 465 40.38 77.82 22.93
N ALA A 466 39.86 76.78 22.30
CA ALA A 466 38.51 76.21 22.44
C ALA A 466 37.35 76.99 21.81
N ARG A 467 36.54 76.26 21.03
CA ARG A 467 35.20 75.86 21.48
C ARG A 467 34.59 74.80 20.57
N GLU A 468 33.89 73.89 21.24
CA GLU A 468 32.80 73.05 20.77
C GLU A 468 31.73 73.85 20.03
N SER A 469 30.91 73.14 19.25
CA SER A 469 29.45 73.05 19.37
C SER A 469 28.83 72.84 17.98
N GLU A 470 28.16 71.71 17.77
CA GLU A 470 26.71 71.66 17.45
C GLU A 470 26.45 71.57 15.93
N LEU A 471 25.45 70.91 15.36
CA LEU A 471 24.18 70.28 15.79
C LEU A 471 23.64 69.47 14.57
N VAL A 472 22.82 68.43 14.84
CA VAL A 472 21.54 68.08 14.15
C VAL A 472 21.60 67.58 12.70
N ALA A 473 20.80 66.60 12.24
CA ALA A 473 19.93 65.53 12.77
C ALA A 473 19.40 64.77 11.54
N ALA A 474 18.98 63.51 11.71
CA ALA A 474 17.62 63.04 11.39
C ALA A 474 17.52 61.53 11.08
N ARG A 475 16.49 60.93 11.72
CA ARG A 475 15.63 59.81 11.31
C ARG A 475 16.01 58.35 11.56
N GLU A 476 15.58 57.89 12.74
CA GLU A 476 14.47 56.93 12.98
C GLU A 476 14.27 55.71 12.07
N ASN A 477 14.44 54.52 12.68
CA ASN A 477 13.44 53.47 12.96
C ASN A 477 14.18 52.13 13.13
N GLY A 478 14.35 51.56 14.34
CA GLY A 478 13.34 50.88 15.16
C GLY A 478 13.39 49.36 14.89
N LEU A 479 14.27 48.57 15.55
CA LEU A 479 14.05 47.75 16.77
C LEU A 479 12.99 46.62 16.63
N PRO A 480 13.03 45.51 17.39
CA PRO A 480 14.17 44.78 17.95
C PRO A 480 14.09 43.24 17.79
N ALA A 481 15.18 42.57 18.16
CA ALA A 481 15.30 41.13 18.34
C ALA A 481 15.04 40.69 19.80
N HIS A 482 14.58 39.45 19.99
CA HIS A 482 14.86 38.46 21.07
C HIS A 482 13.83 37.31 20.90
N ARG A 483 14.09 36.01 21.09
CA ARG A 483 15.02 35.24 21.93
C ARG A 483 14.95 33.74 21.53
N ASP A 484 16.02 32.99 21.85
CA ASP A 484 16.10 31.56 22.25
C ASP A 484 15.55 30.47 21.28
N ARG A 485 16.18 29.32 20.98
CA ARG A 485 17.15 28.43 21.67
C ARG A 485 17.73 27.40 20.65
N PRO A 486 18.84 26.67 20.94
CA PRO A 486 19.49 25.68 20.05
C PRO A 486 19.33 24.21 20.58
N PRO A 487 20.13 23.18 20.19
CA PRO A 487 19.83 22.20 19.13
C PRO A 487 20.02 20.69 19.54
N ALA A 488 20.08 19.79 18.54
CA ALA A 488 20.45 18.34 18.56
C ALA A 488 19.33 17.34 18.94
N GLY A 489 19.26 16.09 18.49
CA GLY A 489 20.10 15.22 17.67
C GLY A 489 19.75 13.74 17.97
N VAL A 490 19.72 12.90 16.94
CA VAL A 490 20.05 11.44 16.88
C VAL A 490 19.26 10.40 17.72
N ARG A 491 19.06 9.25 17.06
CA ARG A 491 18.42 7.97 17.44
C ARG A 491 19.13 7.22 18.57
N GLU A 492 18.40 6.37 19.31
CA GLU A 492 18.91 5.06 19.73
C GLU A 492 17.81 4.02 19.98
N ASN A 493 18.17 2.75 19.75
CA ASN A 493 17.37 1.53 19.89
C ASN A 493 17.29 1.06 21.36
N GLY A 494 16.26 0.27 21.71
CA GLY A 494 16.23 -0.51 22.95
C GLY A 494 14.94 -1.34 23.08
N ALA A 495 15.09 -2.66 23.24
CA ALA A 495 14.05 -3.69 23.13
C ALA A 495 13.27 -3.98 24.45
N PRO A 496 12.68 -5.18 24.68
CA PRO A 496 11.24 -5.37 24.86
C PRO A 496 10.81 -5.71 26.30
N GLY A 497 9.50 -5.64 26.59
CA GLY A 497 8.94 -6.05 27.88
C GLY A 497 7.57 -6.70 27.77
N ARG A 498 7.54 -8.05 27.88
CA ARG A 498 6.36 -8.83 28.26
C ARG A 498 5.94 -8.48 29.69
N ARG A 499 4.64 -8.43 29.98
CA ARG A 499 4.03 -9.00 31.18
C ARG A 499 2.53 -9.26 30.99
N GLU A 500 2.17 -10.50 31.27
CA GLU A 500 0.82 -11.06 31.39
C GLU A 500 0.12 -10.56 32.67
N GLY A 501 -1.21 -10.66 32.73
CA GLY A 501 -1.95 -10.71 34.02
C GLY A 501 -3.30 -9.99 34.06
N ALA A 502 -4.35 -10.73 33.73
CA ALA A 502 -5.82 -10.50 33.79
C ALA A 502 -6.39 -10.23 35.23
N PRO A 503 -7.72 -10.36 35.54
CA PRO A 503 -9.02 -10.02 34.90
C PRO A 503 -10.09 -9.36 35.85
N ASN A 504 -11.35 -9.23 35.35
CA ASN A 504 -12.67 -9.08 36.02
C ASN A 504 -13.18 -7.64 36.28
N GLY A 505 -14.44 -7.25 36.02
CA GLY A 505 -15.68 -7.99 35.75
C GLY A 505 -16.84 -7.08 35.25
N PRO A 506 -18.09 -7.57 35.21
CA PRO A 506 -19.16 -7.12 34.30
C PRO A 506 -20.18 -6.16 34.93
N ARG A 507 -20.96 -5.44 34.11
CA ARG A 507 -22.27 -4.89 34.51
C ARG A 507 -23.31 -4.94 33.39
N ASP A 508 -24.45 -5.50 33.80
CA ASP A 508 -25.73 -5.64 33.13
C ASP A 508 -26.44 -4.33 32.76
N GLY A 509 -27.32 -4.45 31.76
CA GLY A 509 -28.76 -4.20 31.97
C GLY A 509 -29.33 -2.88 31.48
N GLY A 510 -30.34 -2.97 30.60
CA GLY A 510 -31.28 -1.86 30.37
C GLY A 510 -31.96 -1.87 29.00
N ALA A 511 -33.01 -2.67 28.86
CA ALA A 511 -33.99 -2.60 27.77
C ALA A 511 -35.03 -1.49 28.04
N GLU A 512 -35.57 -0.82 27.00
CA GLU A 512 -37.01 -0.52 26.92
C GLU A 512 -37.52 -0.03 25.54
N ARG A 513 -38.57 -0.73 25.07
CA ARG A 513 -39.84 -0.34 24.35
C ARG A 513 -39.80 0.73 23.24
N ARG A 514 -40.21 0.45 21.99
CA ARG A 514 -41.55 0.15 21.38
C ARG A 514 -42.53 1.35 21.25
N ARG A 515 -43.13 1.42 20.05
CA ARG A 515 -44.34 2.14 19.55
C ARG A 515 -44.08 3.51 18.89
N ASP A 516 -44.71 3.93 17.79
CA ASP A 516 -45.86 3.45 16.99
C ASP A 516 -45.90 4.16 15.61
N GLY A 517 -46.60 3.55 14.65
CA GLY A 517 -47.37 4.18 13.55
C GLY A 517 -46.59 4.63 12.30
N GLY A 518 -46.95 4.33 11.06
CA GLY A 518 -48.20 3.84 10.50
C GLY A 518 -48.69 4.78 9.37
N ASP A 519 -49.09 4.17 8.25
CA ASP A 519 -49.86 4.73 7.13
C ASP A 519 -49.07 5.53 6.06
N GLY A 520 -49.27 5.39 4.75
CA GLY A 520 -50.26 4.66 3.94
C GLY A 520 -50.12 5.15 2.49
N GLY A 521 -50.48 4.35 1.49
CA GLY A 521 -50.54 4.84 0.10
C GLY A 521 -50.49 3.78 -1.01
N ARG A 522 -51.60 3.06 -1.19
CA ARG A 522 -51.93 2.37 -2.45
C ARG A 522 -52.16 3.39 -3.57
N ARG A 523 -51.81 3.05 -4.81
CA ARG A 523 -52.61 3.38 -6.01
C ARG A 523 -52.29 2.47 -7.20
N ASP A 524 -53.37 2.11 -7.86
CA ASP A 524 -53.55 1.15 -8.94
C ASP A 524 -53.00 1.59 -10.31
N GLY A 525 -52.90 0.63 -11.23
CA GLY A 525 -53.16 0.88 -12.65
C GLY A 525 -52.14 0.29 -13.64
N GLY A 526 -52.44 -0.89 -14.20
CA GLY A 526 -51.99 -1.24 -15.57
C GLY A 526 -52.77 -0.41 -16.62
N PRO A 527 -52.66 -0.69 -17.95
CA PRO A 527 -52.16 -1.93 -18.54
C PRO A 527 -51.29 -1.76 -19.82
N ASP A 528 -50.73 -2.90 -20.25
CA ASP A 528 -50.55 -3.39 -21.64
C ASP A 528 -49.88 -2.50 -22.72
N ARG A 529 -48.77 -3.01 -23.32
CA ARG A 529 -48.55 -2.96 -24.77
C ARG A 529 -47.38 -3.84 -25.24
N ARG A 530 -47.74 -4.78 -26.13
CA ARG A 530 -46.90 -5.52 -27.08
C ARG A 530 -46.09 -4.59 -27.99
N GLN A 531 -44.85 -4.99 -28.30
CA GLN A 531 -44.08 -4.85 -29.57
C GLN A 531 -42.73 -5.56 -29.31
N GLY A 532 -42.16 -6.48 -30.10
CA GLY A 532 -42.33 -6.80 -31.51
C GLY A 532 -41.21 -6.17 -32.35
N GLN A 533 -40.06 -6.85 -32.50
CA GLN A 533 -39.02 -6.75 -33.57
C GLN A 533 -37.77 -7.52 -33.06
N ARG A 534 -37.26 -8.63 -33.61
CA ARG A 534 -36.77 -9.00 -34.96
C ARG A 534 -35.80 -7.99 -35.59
N GLY A 535 -34.52 -8.38 -35.61
CA GLY A 535 -33.64 -8.24 -36.78
C GLY A 535 -32.38 -7.38 -36.59
N ARG A 536 -31.23 -8.02 -36.36
CA ARG A 536 -30.20 -8.27 -37.39
C ARG A 536 -29.16 -9.25 -36.87
#